data_AF-A0A8T5SVH8-F1
#
_entry.id   AF-A0A8T5SVH8-F1
#
_cell.length_a   1.000
_cell.length_b   1.000
_cell.length_c   1.000
_cell.angle_alpha   90.00
_cell.angle_beta   90.00
_cell.angle_gamma   90.00
#
_symmetry.space_group_name_H-M   'P 1'
#
loop_
_entity.id
_entity.type
_entity.pdbx_description
1 polymer ?
#
loop_
_entity_poly.entity_id
_entity_poly.type
_entity_poly.pdbx_seq_one_letter_code
_entity_poly.pdbx_strand_id
1 'polypeptide(L)'
;MYETKIPGTRYSIALMNIKGQWMIQIKLDGLIEAETLVKDVSERGIFENIKSVVSEVNLFLNEFMLDQITKNITEQASILLKEVVATASREKQTEMSALEETIVSIMERLQILEERVKRLEINLEHRVS
;
A
#
# COMPACT_ATOMS: atom_id res chain seq x y z
N MET A 1 9.35 3.31 -6.95
CA MET A 1 10.70 3.60 -6.40
C MET A 1 10.88 5.09 -6.51
N TYR A 2 11.11 5.78 -5.40
CA TYR A 2 11.41 7.21 -5.35
C TYR A 2 12.90 7.36 -5.21
N GLU A 3 13.53 8.27 -5.95
CA GLU A 3 14.98 8.47 -5.86
C GLU A 3 15.33 9.94 -6.06
N THR A 4 16.09 10.49 -5.13
CA THR A 4 16.63 11.86 -5.17
C THR A 4 18.14 11.79 -5.11
N LYS A 5 18.82 12.40 -6.08
CA LYS A 5 20.27 12.59 -6.02
C LYS A 5 20.61 13.65 -4.99
N ILE A 6 21.67 13.42 -4.23
CA ILE A 6 22.21 14.40 -3.29
C ILE A 6 23.13 15.34 -4.08
N PRO A 7 22.81 16.64 -4.19
CA PRO A 7 23.64 17.60 -4.92
C PRO A 7 25.10 17.60 -4.45
N GLY A 8 26.03 17.65 -5.40
CA GLY A 8 27.47 17.66 -5.11
C GLY A 8 28.06 16.30 -4.74
N THR A 9 27.29 15.22 -4.80
CA THR A 9 27.78 13.86 -4.51
C THR A 9 27.36 12.86 -5.60
N ARG A 10 27.94 11.66 -5.56
CA ARG A 10 27.51 10.51 -6.37
C ARG A 10 26.40 9.70 -5.70
N TYR A 11 25.97 10.12 -4.51
CA TYR A 11 24.95 9.43 -3.75
C TYR A 11 23.54 9.82 -4.19
N SER A 12 22.64 8.85 -4.12
CA SER A 12 21.20 9.07 -4.18
C SER A 12 20.51 8.42 -3.00
N ILE A 13 19.40 9.01 -2.57
CA ILE A 13 18.54 8.44 -1.54
C ILE A 13 17.25 8.03 -2.21
N ALA A 14 16.83 6.80 -1.96
CA ALA A 14 15.64 6.22 -2.51
C ALA A 14 14.67 5.75 -1.42
N LEU A 15 13.37 5.94 -1.64
CA LEU A 15 12.30 5.31 -0.86
C LEU A 15 11.65 4.22 -1.73
N MET A 16 11.60 3.00 -1.23
CA MET A 16 11.10 1.83 -1.96
C MET A 16 10.08 1.07 -1.13
N ASN A 17 9.05 0.54 -1.79
CA ASN A 17 8.18 -0.47 -1.20
C ASN A 17 8.63 -1.85 -1.70
N ILE A 18 9.16 -2.67 -0.81
CA ILE A 18 9.61 -4.03 -1.11
C ILE A 18 8.75 -4.98 -0.28
N LYS A 19 7.95 -5.82 -0.95
CA LYS A 19 7.06 -6.80 -0.32
C LYS A 19 6.11 -6.20 0.74
N GLY A 20 5.62 -4.98 0.52
CA GLY A 20 4.71 -4.29 1.44
C GLY A 20 5.42 -3.49 2.55
N GLN A 21 6.75 -3.51 2.61
CA GLN A 21 7.54 -2.76 3.58
C GLN A 21 8.20 -1.56 2.91
N TRP A 22 8.09 -0.39 3.53
CA TRP A 22 8.78 0.81 3.08
C TRP A 22 10.21 0.81 3.58
N MET A 23 11.16 1.09 2.69
CA MET A 23 12.59 1.14 3.01
C MET A 23 13.23 2.39 2.40
N ILE A 24 14.09 3.04 3.16
CA ILE A 24 14.98 4.09 2.65
C ILE A 24 16.33 3.44 2.35
N GLN A 25 16.86 3.71 1.17
CA GLN A 25 18.15 3.20 0.69
C GLN A 25 19.02 4.39 0.30
N ILE A 26 20.29 4.37 0.70
CA ILE A 26 21.30 5.25 0.13
C ILE A 26 22.11 4.45 -0.89
N LYS A 27 22.27 5.00 -2.08
CA LYS A 27 22.93 4.34 -3.20
C LYS A 27 24.13 5.16 -3.67
N LEU A 28 25.24 4.50 -3.97
CA LEU A 28 26.40 5.06 -4.64
C LEU A 28 26.45 4.48 -6.06
N ASP A 29 26.23 5.30 -7.08
CA ASP A 29 26.22 4.87 -8.48
C ASP A 29 25.31 3.66 -8.79
N GLY A 30 24.20 3.54 -8.04
CA GLY A 30 23.22 2.47 -8.19
C GLY A 30 23.45 1.24 -7.30
N LEU A 31 24.58 1.16 -6.59
CA LEU A 31 24.82 0.15 -5.54
C LEU A 31 24.24 0.64 -4.21
N ILE A 32 23.49 -0.21 -3.51
CA ILE A 32 22.95 0.10 -2.18
C ILE A 32 24.09 -0.01 -1.17
N GLU A 33 24.42 1.11 -0.53
CA GLU A 33 25.47 1.18 0.50
C GLU A 33 24.90 0.99 1.90
N ALA A 34 23.68 1.49 2.15
CA ALA A 34 22.96 1.28 3.40
C ALA A 34 21.44 1.37 3.18
N GLU A 35 20.68 0.71 4.04
CA GLU A 35 19.21 0.74 4.00
C GLU A 35 18.58 0.61 5.39
N THR A 36 17.39 1.20 5.55
CA THR A 36 16.61 1.09 6.78
C THR A 36 15.13 0.89 6.48
N LEU A 37 14.45 0.19 7.37
CA LEU A 37 13.01 -0.03 7.31
C LEU A 37 12.26 1.18 7.91
N VAL A 38 11.38 1.75 7.09
CA VAL A 38 10.53 2.88 7.46
C VAL A 38 9.26 2.37 8.12
N LYS A 39 9.19 2.51 9.45
CA LYS A 39 8.03 2.11 10.25
C LYS A 39 6.87 3.11 10.15
N ASP A 40 7.19 4.38 9.93
CA ASP A 40 6.23 5.48 9.80
C ASP A 40 6.57 6.30 8.55
N VAL A 41 5.62 6.38 7.61
CA VAL A 41 5.76 7.07 6.32
C VAL A 41 5.40 8.56 6.44
N SER A 42 5.27 9.09 7.66
CA SER A 42 5.21 10.53 7.89
C SER A 42 6.52 11.23 7.48
N GLU A 43 6.45 12.53 7.17
CA GLU A 43 7.63 13.34 6.83
C GLU A 43 8.72 13.26 7.92
N ARG A 44 8.32 13.28 9.19
CA ARG A 44 9.22 13.13 10.33
C ARG A 44 9.84 11.74 10.39
N GLY A 45 9.05 10.69 10.15
CA GLY A 45 9.55 9.31 10.11
C GLY A 45 10.57 9.12 8.98
N ILE A 46 10.28 9.66 7.80
CA ILE A 46 11.19 9.66 6.65
C ILE A 46 12.48 10.43 6.98
N PHE A 47 12.39 11.62 7.58
CA PHE A 47 13.54 12.44 7.98
C PHE A 47 14.51 11.69 8.90
N GLU A 48 14.00 11.09 9.98
CA GLU A 48 14.83 10.35 10.94
C GLU A 48 15.51 9.14 10.29
N ASN A 49 14.78 8.43 9.43
CA ASN A 49 15.34 7.30 8.69
C ASN A 49 16.42 7.75 7.71
N ILE A 50 16.20 8.83 6.94
CA ILE A 50 17.21 9.42 6.05
C ILE A 50 18.47 9.78 6.84
N LYS A 51 18.31 10.46 7.98
CA LYS A 51 19.42 10.84 8.86
C LYS A 51 20.20 9.62 9.34
N SER A 52 19.51 8.54 9.69
CA SER A 52 20.12 7.26 10.08
C SER A 52 20.97 6.69 8.94
N VAL A 53 20.41 6.54 7.73
CA VAL A 53 21.12 5.91 6.59
C VAL A 53 22.29 6.78 6.12
N VAL A 54 22.14 8.10 6.14
CA VAL A 54 23.20 9.06 5.81
C VAL A 54 24.36 8.99 6.81
N SER A 55 24.06 8.82 8.11
CA SER A 55 25.08 8.67 9.15
C SER A 55 25.84 7.36 9.03
N GLU A 56 25.18 6.27 8.61
CA GLU A 56 25.80 4.95 8.42
C GLU A 56 26.89 4.96 7.34
N VAL A 57 26.70 5.74 6.27
CA VAL A 57 27.70 5.92 5.21
C VAL A 57 28.68 7.08 5.47
N ASN A 58 28.71 7.63 6.69
CA ASN A 58 29.55 8.77 7.09
C ASN A 58 29.41 10.01 6.18
N LEU A 59 28.23 10.22 5.59
CA LEU A 59 27.97 11.35 4.72
C LEU A 59 27.46 12.53 5.57
N PHE A 60 28.15 13.66 5.52
CA PHE A 60 27.74 14.85 6.25
C PHE A 60 26.87 15.75 5.36
N LEU A 61 25.56 15.74 5.63
CA LEU A 61 24.60 16.66 5.04
C LEU A 61 24.18 17.71 6.06
N ASN A 62 24.06 18.96 5.62
CA ASN A 62 23.47 20.01 6.45
C ASN A 62 21.96 19.80 6.60
N GLU A 63 21.35 20.41 7.63
CA GLU A 63 19.92 20.24 7.93
C GLU A 63 19.02 20.68 6.78
N PHE A 64 19.40 21.75 6.06
CA PHE A 64 18.63 22.24 4.91
C PHE A 64 18.55 21.19 3.79
N MET A 65 19.65 20.50 3.49
CA MET A 65 19.70 19.46 2.46
C MET A 65 18.89 18.24 2.88
N LEU A 66 18.95 17.84 4.15
CA LEU A 66 18.14 16.76 4.69
C LEU A 66 16.64 17.09 4.59
N ASP A 67 16.24 18.31 4.92
CA ASP A 67 14.85 18.79 4.81
C ASP A 67 14.37 18.78 3.35
N GLN A 68 15.18 19.29 2.41
CA GLN A 68 14.86 19.29 0.98
C GLN A 68 14.68 17.87 0.42
N ILE A 69 15.59 16.95 0.78
CA ILE A 69 15.49 15.55 0.33
C ILE A 69 14.24 14.90 0.92
N THR A 70 13.98 15.13 2.20
CA THR A 70 12.80 14.60 2.90
C THR A 70 11.51 15.08 2.24
N LYS A 71 11.40 16.38 1.96
CA LYS A 71 10.24 16.97 1.29
C LYS A 71 10.04 16.38 -0.10
N ASN A 72 11.09 16.29 -0.91
CA ASN A 72 11.00 15.71 -2.25
C ASN A 72 10.53 14.25 -2.21
N ILE A 73 11.09 13.43 -1.31
CA ILE A 73 10.71 12.02 -1.17
C ILE A 73 9.25 11.91 -0.68
N THR A 74 8.85 12.72 0.29
CA THR A 74 7.50 12.70 0.87
C THR A 74 6.45 13.19 -0.13
N GLU A 75 6.75 14.24 -0.89
CA GLU A 75 5.87 14.76 -1.93
C GLU A 75 5.65 13.72 -3.04
N GLN A 76 6.73 13.11 -3.54
CA GLN A 76 6.63 12.03 -4.53
C GLN A 76 5.84 10.83 -3.99
N ALA A 77 6.05 10.47 -2.71
CA ALA A 77 5.28 9.41 -2.06
C ALA A 77 3.78 9.76 -1.95
N SER A 78 3.45 11.02 -1.65
CA SER A 78 2.06 11.49 -1.52
C SER A 78 1.30 11.48 -2.84
N ILE A 79 1.96 11.81 -3.95
CA ILE A 79 1.37 11.81 -5.31
C ILE A 79 0.99 10.38 -5.69
N LEU A 80 1.92 9.44 -5.52
CA LEU A 80 1.70 8.05 -5.88
C LEU A 80 0.75 7.31 -4.92
N LEU A 81 0.70 7.67 -3.63
CA LEU A 81 -0.36 7.17 -2.74
C LEU A 81 -1.75 7.63 -3.20
N LYS A 82 -1.88 8.88 -3.67
CA LYS A 82 -3.14 9.39 -4.25
C LYS A 82 -3.47 8.68 -5.57
N GLU A 83 -2.48 8.39 -6.40
CA GLU A 83 -2.67 7.64 -7.66
C GLU A 83 -3.03 6.16 -7.39
N VAL A 84 -2.38 5.49 -6.43
CA VAL A 84 -2.72 4.12 -6.03
C VAL A 84 -4.11 4.07 -5.41
N VAL A 85 -4.52 5.06 -4.60
CA VAL A 85 -5.89 5.16 -4.10
C VAL A 85 -6.88 5.41 -5.25
N ALA A 86 -6.56 6.26 -6.22
CA ALA A 86 -7.41 6.50 -7.39
C ALA A 86 -7.53 5.27 -8.31
N THR A 87 -6.45 4.48 -8.44
CA THR A 87 -6.41 3.25 -9.25
C THR A 87 -7.11 2.09 -8.52
N ALA A 88 -6.86 1.92 -7.22
CA ALA A 88 -7.58 0.98 -6.35
C ALA A 88 -9.07 1.34 -6.20
N SER A 89 -9.46 2.61 -6.36
CA SER A 89 -10.87 3.03 -6.40
C SER A 89 -11.56 2.64 -7.72
N ARG A 90 -10.83 2.63 -8.85
CA ARG A 90 -11.32 2.12 -10.14
C ARG A 90 -11.40 0.60 -10.18
N GLU A 91 -10.40 -0.10 -9.64
CA GLU A 91 -10.41 -1.56 -9.51
C GLU A 91 -11.47 -2.03 -8.50
N LYS A 92 -11.63 -1.35 -7.36
CA LYS A 92 -12.76 -1.60 -6.43
C LYS A 92 -14.11 -1.40 -7.08
N GLN A 93 -14.32 -0.42 -7.94
CA GLN A 93 -15.62 -0.27 -8.64
C GLN A 93 -15.95 -1.46 -9.55
N THR A 94 -14.93 -2.14 -10.09
CA THR A 94 -15.11 -3.26 -11.01
C THR A 94 -15.26 -4.58 -10.25
N GLU A 95 -14.47 -4.80 -9.18
CA GLU A 95 -14.61 -5.96 -8.30
C GLU A 95 -15.86 -5.89 -7.40
N MET A 96 -16.26 -4.69 -6.95
CA MET A 96 -17.47 -4.51 -6.14
C MET A 96 -18.74 -4.76 -6.96
N SER A 97 -18.74 -4.46 -8.28
CA SER A 97 -19.82 -4.88 -9.19
C SER A 97 -19.92 -6.41 -9.30
N ALA A 98 -18.79 -7.11 -9.42
CA ALA A 98 -18.78 -8.58 -9.48
C ALA A 98 -19.14 -9.23 -8.13
N LEU A 99 -18.74 -8.61 -7.01
CA LEU A 99 -19.10 -9.05 -5.67
C LEU A 99 -20.59 -8.81 -5.38
N GLU A 100 -21.14 -7.67 -5.80
CA GLU A 100 -22.57 -7.36 -5.70
C GLU A 100 -23.40 -8.32 -6.55
N GLU A 101 -22.99 -8.62 -7.79
CA GLU A 101 -23.65 -9.66 -8.61
C GLU A 101 -23.57 -11.05 -7.97
N THR A 102 -22.44 -11.38 -7.34
CA THR A 102 -22.28 -12.65 -6.60
C THR A 102 -23.17 -12.69 -5.36
N ILE A 103 -23.29 -11.58 -4.62
CA ILE A 103 -24.17 -11.47 -3.45
C ILE A 103 -25.63 -11.59 -3.86
N VAL A 104 -26.05 -10.93 -4.94
CA VAL A 104 -27.40 -11.06 -5.51
C VAL A 104 -27.67 -12.50 -5.91
N SER A 105 -26.72 -13.16 -6.60
CA SER A 105 -26.86 -14.58 -6.97
C SER A 105 -26.93 -15.52 -5.76
N ILE A 106 -26.18 -15.23 -4.69
CA ILE A 106 -26.25 -15.99 -3.43
C ILE A 106 -27.61 -15.78 -2.75
N MET A 107 -28.13 -14.56 -2.73
CA MET A 107 -29.44 -14.25 -2.15
C MET A 107 -30.57 -14.96 -2.90
N GLU A 108 -30.55 -14.94 -4.23
CA GLU A 108 -31.53 -15.68 -5.05
C GLU A 108 -31.48 -17.18 -4.79
N ARG A 109 -30.27 -17.76 -4.67
CA ARG A 109 -30.09 -19.19 -4.35
C ARG A 109 -30.61 -19.53 -2.96
N LEU A 110 -30.38 -18.66 -1.97
CA LEU A 110 -30.91 -18.85 -0.61
C LEU A 110 -32.43 -18.80 -0.59
N GLN A 111 -33.04 -17.89 -1.33
CA GLN A 111 -34.50 -17.80 -1.43
C GLN A 111 -35.11 -19.05 -2.07
N ILE A 112 -34.50 -19.57 -3.14
CA ILE A 112 -34.92 -20.83 -3.77
C ILE A 112 -34.77 -22.02 -2.80
N LEU A 113 -33.68 -22.06 -2.02
CA LEU A 113 -33.48 -23.08 -1.01
C LEU A 113 -34.53 -23.00 0.11
N GLU A 114 -34.87 -21.81 0.57
CA GLU A 114 -35.89 -21.59 1.59
C GLU A 114 -37.28 -22.05 1.10
N GLU A 115 -37.66 -21.74 -0.13
CA GLU A 115 -38.90 -22.23 -0.73
C GLU A 115 -38.92 -23.75 -0.91
N ARG A 116 -37.76 -24.36 -1.17
CA ARG A 116 -37.64 -25.83 -1.24
C ARG A 116 -37.78 -26.45 0.14
N VAL A 117 -37.17 -25.86 1.17
CA VAL A 117 -37.32 -26.31 2.56
C VAL A 117 -38.77 -26.21 3.00
N LYS A 118 -39.44 -25.07 2.78
CA LYS A 118 -40.87 -24.91 3.10
C LYS A 118 -41.75 -25.95 2.41
N ARG A 119 -41.49 -26.27 1.13
CA ARG A 119 -42.20 -27.34 0.42
C ARG A 119 -41.91 -28.73 1.00
N LEU A 120 -40.70 -28.98 1.49
CA LEU A 120 -40.36 -30.25 2.13
C LEU A 120 -41.01 -30.37 3.51
N GLU A 121 -41.08 -29.28 4.28
CA GLU A 121 -41.76 -29.21 5.58
C GLU A 121 -43.26 -29.50 5.42
N ILE A 122 -43.93 -28.83 4.46
CA ILE A 122 -45.34 -29.10 4.15
C ILE A 122 -45.56 -30.57 3.75
N ASN A 123 -44.68 -31.13 2.92
CA ASN A 123 -44.79 -32.54 2.52
C ASN A 123 -44.53 -33.52 3.68
N LEU A 124 -43.72 -33.15 4.68
CA LEU A 124 -43.49 -33.94 5.88
C LEU A 124 -44.69 -33.88 6.82
N GLU A 125 -45.29 -32.71 7.03
CA GLU A 125 -46.51 -32.55 7.83
C GLU A 125 -47.68 -33.35 7.25
N HIS A 126 -47.82 -33.37 5.92
CA HIS A 126 -48.83 -34.15 5.21
C HIS A 126 -48.60 -35.68 5.25
N ARG A 127 -47.42 -36.16 5.65
CA ARG A 127 -47.12 -37.59 5.82
C ARG A 127 -47.26 -38.09 7.26
N VAL A 128 -47.29 -37.17 8.23
CA VAL A 128 -47.43 -37.47 9.66
C VAL A 128 -48.90 -37.33 10.13
N SER A 129 -49.77 -36.77 9.30
CA SER A 129 -51.25 -36.84 9.44
C SER A 129 -51.83 -37.99 8.62
#